data_AF-A0A7C2IJQ2-F1
#
_entry.id   AF-A0A7C2IJQ2-F1
#
_cell.length_a   1.000
_cell.length_b   1.000
_cell.length_c   1.000
_cell.angle_alpha   90.00
_cell.angle_beta   90.00
_cell.angle_gamma   90.00
#
_symmetry.space_group_name_H-M   'P 1'
#
loop_
_entity.id
_entity.type
_entity.pdbx_description
1 polymer ?
#
loop_
_entity_poly.entity_id
_entity_poly.type
_entity_poly.pdbx_seq_one_letter_code
_entity_poly.pdbx_strand_id
1 'polypeptide(L)'
;MDNTNRAIKLLFLGQCLNYGYSGVERTSTFPEIAVSMLKTRFPGLSFKYDNKYFYHPTGLKAILRHRLLFSKPNIVIIGLPAMFAATRWRVNLLYQLAPEVVDTARSFMQKVETRFMETHRWSMPAQMAERWSPLGPSVVHAPLSLDHYERLVEEGVQVCRSTGSCRVVLMGPG
;
A
#
# COMPACT_ATOMS: atom_id res chain seq x y z
N MET A 1 23.72 23.73 -15.49
CA MET A 1 24.11 22.31 -15.29
C MET A 1 22.95 21.60 -14.61
N ASP A 2 22.57 20.46 -15.17
CA ASP A 2 21.30 19.73 -15.03
C ASP A 2 20.82 19.47 -13.60
N ASN A 3 19.61 19.96 -13.27
CA ASN A 3 18.80 19.36 -12.21
C ASN A 3 17.73 18.46 -12.83
N THR A 4 18.24 17.43 -13.52
CA THR A 4 17.62 16.15 -13.87
C THR A 4 16.20 15.91 -13.33
N ASN A 5 15.21 15.94 -14.23
CA ASN A 5 14.17 14.94 -14.55
C ASN A 5 13.85 13.79 -13.55
N ARG A 6 14.03 13.98 -12.24
CA ARG A 6 13.90 12.92 -11.23
C ARG A 6 12.46 12.90 -10.73
N ALA A 7 11.71 11.89 -11.15
CA ALA A 7 10.33 11.73 -10.74
C ALA A 7 10.21 11.58 -9.22
N ILE A 8 9.31 12.35 -8.61
CA ILE A 8 8.90 12.22 -7.22
C ILE A 8 8.13 10.91 -7.08
N LYS A 9 8.63 10.02 -6.22
CA LYS A 9 8.03 8.72 -5.94
C LYS A 9 7.15 8.80 -4.72
N LEU A 10 5.87 8.50 -4.90
CA LEU A 10 4.87 8.39 -3.84
C LEU A 10 4.63 6.90 -3.52
N LEU A 11 4.45 6.58 -2.25
CA LEU A 11 3.98 5.27 -1.82
C LEU A 11 2.67 5.44 -1.05
N PHE A 12 1.59 4.84 -1.54
CA PHE A 12 0.31 4.80 -0.84
C PHE A 12 0.14 3.46 -0.12
N LEU A 13 -0.10 3.49 1.19
CA LEU A 13 -0.34 2.33 2.06
C LEU A 13 -1.73 2.43 2.71
N GLY A 14 -2.58 1.41 2.57
CA GLY A 14 -3.99 1.49 3.00
C GLY A 14 -4.81 0.28 2.54
N GLN A 15 -6.03 0.09 3.08
CA GLN A 15 -6.92 -1.02 2.71
C GLN A 15 -7.83 -0.70 1.53
N CYS A 16 -8.62 0.37 1.64
CA CYS A 16 -9.84 0.51 0.84
C CYS A 16 -9.78 1.64 -0.21
N LEU A 17 -8.96 2.66 0.04
CA LEU A 17 -8.84 3.82 -0.86
C LEU A 17 -7.79 3.62 -1.97
N ASN A 18 -6.90 2.64 -1.82
CA ASN A 18 -5.73 2.46 -2.69
C ASN A 18 -5.97 1.53 -3.87
N TYR A 19 -6.99 0.69 -3.79
CA TYR A 19 -7.40 -0.22 -4.84
C TYR A 19 -8.91 -0.13 -4.87
N GLY A 20 -9.46 0.35 -5.99
CA GLY A 20 -10.89 0.52 -6.16
C GLY A 20 -11.61 -0.74 -5.67
N TYR A 21 -12.64 -0.55 -4.86
CA TYR A 21 -13.54 -1.64 -4.49
C TYR A 21 -14.04 -2.34 -5.76
N SER A 22 -14.57 -3.56 -5.63
CA SER A 22 -15.26 -4.21 -6.75
C SER A 22 -16.29 -3.24 -7.36
N GLY A 23 -16.18 -2.96 -8.65
CA GLY A 23 -17.01 -1.98 -9.36
C GLY A 23 -16.50 -0.53 -9.39
N VAL A 24 -15.39 -0.20 -8.71
CA VAL A 24 -14.76 1.12 -8.78
C VAL A 24 -13.62 1.09 -9.79
N GLU A 25 -13.72 1.95 -10.81
CA GLU A 25 -12.65 2.10 -11.80
C GLU A 25 -11.34 2.55 -11.15
N ARG A 26 -10.22 2.04 -11.65
CA ARG A 26 -8.89 2.38 -11.15
C ARG A 26 -8.64 3.89 -11.17
N THR A 27 -9.03 4.57 -12.24
CA THR A 27 -8.94 6.03 -12.44
C THR A 27 -9.67 6.83 -11.36
N SER A 28 -10.66 6.24 -10.71
CA SER A 28 -11.45 6.83 -9.63
C SER A 28 -10.88 6.56 -8.24
N THR A 29 -9.74 5.87 -8.13
CA THR A 29 -9.08 5.63 -6.85
C THR A 29 -8.35 6.86 -6.35
N PHE A 30 -8.25 6.99 -5.02
CA PHE A 30 -7.61 8.14 -4.41
C PHE A 30 -6.16 8.36 -4.89
N PRO A 31 -5.29 7.34 -5.02
CA PRO A 31 -3.95 7.53 -5.56
C PRO A 31 -3.91 8.12 -6.98
N GLU A 32 -4.78 7.66 -7.88
CA GLU A 32 -4.83 8.16 -9.26
C GLU A 32 -5.31 9.61 -9.29
N ILE A 33 -6.38 9.94 -8.54
CA ILE A 33 -6.90 11.31 -8.43
C ILE A 33 -5.84 12.24 -7.83
N ALA A 34 -5.21 11.83 -6.72
CA ALA A 34 -4.19 12.62 -6.04
C ALA A 34 -2.98 12.89 -6.96
N VAL A 35 -2.49 11.88 -7.67
CA VAL A 35 -1.36 12.04 -8.59
C VAL A 35 -1.72 12.90 -9.79
N SER A 36 -2.93 12.75 -10.33
CA SER A 36 -3.45 13.61 -11.41
C SER A 36 -3.47 15.07 -10.98
N MET A 37 -4.04 15.36 -9.80
CA MET A 37 -4.08 16.70 -9.23
C MET A 37 -2.68 17.27 -8.96
N LEU A 38 -1.73 16.46 -8.48
CA LEU A 38 -0.34 16.88 -8.27
C LEU A 38 0.34 17.26 -9.57
N LYS A 39 0.14 16.48 -10.64
CA LYS A 39 0.69 16.79 -11.98
C LYS A 39 0.13 18.10 -12.52
N THR A 40 -1.18 18.32 -12.37
CA THR A 40 -1.83 19.58 -12.78
C THR A 40 -1.32 20.77 -11.98
N ARG A 41 -1.15 20.61 -10.67
CA ARG A 41 -0.69 21.69 -9.77
C ARG A 41 0.81 22.00 -9.94
N PHE A 42 1.60 21.01 -10.33
CA PHE A 42 3.05 21.12 -10.47
C PHE A 42 3.51 20.58 -11.83
N PRO A 43 3.21 21.26 -12.95
CA PRO A 43 3.45 20.75 -14.30
C PRO A 43 4.93 20.54 -14.65
N GLY A 44 5.85 21.21 -13.94
CA GLY A 44 7.30 21.02 -14.08
C GLY A 44 7.86 19.80 -13.33
N LEU A 45 7.03 19.07 -12.58
CA LEU A 45 7.44 17.91 -11.79
C LEU A 45 6.85 16.61 -12.37
N SER A 46 7.66 15.57 -12.38
CA SER A 46 7.18 14.21 -12.71
C SER A 46 6.81 13.47 -11.43
N PHE A 47 5.65 12.82 -11.42
CA PHE A 47 5.17 12.01 -10.31
C PHE A 47 4.99 10.55 -10.73
N LYS A 48 5.53 9.64 -9.92
CA LYS A 48 5.29 8.20 -10.00
C LYS A 48 4.76 7.74 -8.65
N TYR A 49 3.90 6.74 -8.65
CA TYR A 49 3.37 6.21 -7.41
C TYR A 49 3.34 4.68 -7.42
N ASP A 50 3.36 4.10 -6.22
CA ASP A 50 3.07 2.69 -5.98
C ASP A 50 1.97 2.57 -4.92
N ASN A 51 1.09 1.59 -5.10
CA ASN A 51 0.01 1.28 -4.18
C ASN A 51 0.35 -0.02 -3.47
N LYS A 52 0.11 -0.05 -2.16
CA LYS A 52 0.37 -1.20 -1.32
C LYS A 52 -0.73 -1.36 -0.28
N TYR A 53 -1.06 -2.63 0.00
CA TYR A 53 -2.10 -2.97 0.95
C TYR A 53 -1.57 -2.91 2.37
N PHE A 54 -2.36 -2.31 3.25
CA PHE A 54 -2.10 -2.27 4.68
C PHE A 54 -3.07 -3.20 5.41
N TYR A 55 -2.67 -4.44 5.70
CA TYR A 55 -3.59 -5.46 6.19
C TYR A 55 -3.91 -5.38 7.68
N HIS A 56 -2.96 -4.94 8.52
CA HIS A 56 -3.14 -4.78 9.95
C HIS A 56 -2.04 -3.85 10.54
N PRO A 57 -2.32 -3.05 11.58
CA PRO A 57 -1.34 -2.13 12.18
C PRO A 57 -0.04 -2.76 12.65
N THR A 58 -0.08 -4.01 13.14
CA THR A 58 1.14 -4.71 13.58
C THR A 58 2.13 -4.97 12.45
N GLY A 59 1.67 -5.04 11.20
CA GLY A 59 2.52 -5.23 10.03
C GLY A 59 3.15 -3.94 9.50
N LEU A 60 2.74 -2.76 10.00
CA LEU A 60 3.12 -1.47 9.43
C LEU A 60 4.63 -1.24 9.40
N LYS A 61 5.31 -1.58 10.50
CA LYS A 61 6.77 -1.41 10.63
C LYS A 61 7.53 -2.26 9.61
N ALA A 62 7.15 -3.54 9.48
CA ALA A 62 7.82 -4.48 8.60
C ALA A 62 7.63 -4.09 7.13
N ILE A 63 6.38 -3.77 6.73
CA ILE A 63 6.11 -3.32 5.36
C ILE A 63 6.83 -2.01 5.05
N LEU A 64 6.85 -1.03 5.96
CA LEU A 64 7.56 0.23 5.72
C LEU A 64 9.06 0.02 5.57
N ARG A 65 9.70 -0.77 6.45
CA ARG A 65 11.13 -1.12 6.32
C ARG A 65 11.43 -1.71 4.96
N HIS A 66 10.64 -2.69 4.54
CA HIS A 66 10.77 -3.33 3.23
C HIS A 66 10.61 -2.29 2.09
N ARG A 67 9.51 -1.55 2.08
CA ARG A 67 9.19 -0.63 0.97
C ARG A 67 10.18 0.53 0.87
N LEU A 68 10.68 1.05 1.98
CA LEU A 68 11.68 2.11 1.99
C LEU A 68 13.01 1.66 1.37
N LEU A 69 13.42 0.40 1.62
CA LEU A 69 14.64 -0.17 1.03
C LEU A 69 14.50 -0.40 -0.49
N PHE A 70 13.39 -1.01 -0.91
CA PHE A 70 13.21 -1.43 -2.31
C PHE A 70 12.71 -0.31 -3.22
N SER A 71 11.66 0.40 -2.82
CA SER A 71 11.03 1.41 -3.69
C SER A 71 11.63 2.81 -3.54
N LYS A 72 12.30 3.08 -2.41
CA LYS A 72 12.91 4.36 -2.07
C LYS A 72 11.97 5.55 -2.38
N PRO A 73 10.75 5.56 -1.81
CA PRO A 73 9.79 6.62 -2.04
C PRO A 73 10.28 7.93 -1.41
N ASN A 74 9.96 9.05 -2.06
CA ASN A 74 10.20 10.38 -1.50
C ASN A 74 9.13 10.75 -0.47
N ILE A 75 7.89 10.29 -0.69
CA ILE A 75 6.75 10.55 0.17
C ILE A 75 5.99 9.24 0.39
N VAL A 76 5.65 8.94 1.63
CA VAL A 76 4.78 7.83 2.02
C VAL A 76 3.49 8.41 2.56
N ILE A 77 2.37 7.96 2.02
CA ILE A 77 1.01 8.34 2.41
C ILE A 77 0.37 7.11 3.03
N ILE A 78 0.05 7.18 4.31
CA ILE A 78 -0.51 6.06 5.10
C ILE A 78 -1.96 6.38 5.43
N GLY A 79 -2.89 5.60 4.88
CA GLY A 79 -4.28 5.58 5.29
C GLY A 79 -4.45 4.72 6.53
N LEU A 80 -4.87 5.33 7.63
CA LEU A 80 -5.05 4.69 8.93
C LEU A 80 -6.54 4.40 9.19
N PRO A 81 -7.06 3.23 8.80
CA PRO A 81 -8.47 2.92 9.01
C PRO A 81 -8.76 2.73 10.51
N ALA A 82 -9.78 3.42 11.01
CA ALA A 82 -10.23 3.32 12.40
C ALA A 82 -10.85 1.97 12.75
N MET A 83 -11.26 1.20 11.74
CA MET A 83 -11.91 -0.10 11.92
C MET A 83 -11.15 -1.05 12.85
N PHE A 84 -9.81 -1.02 12.84
CA PHE A 84 -8.99 -1.88 13.70
C PHE A 84 -9.07 -1.52 15.19
N ALA A 85 -9.47 -0.29 15.51
CA ALA A 85 -9.73 0.15 16.88
C ALA A 85 -11.22 0.10 17.24
N ALA A 86 -12.11 0.00 16.25
CA ALA A 86 -13.56 0.06 16.46
C ALA A 86 -14.23 -1.32 16.51
N THR A 87 -13.77 -2.29 15.71
CA THR A 87 -14.48 -3.57 15.54
C THR A 87 -13.53 -4.76 15.55
N ARG A 88 -14.09 -5.94 15.86
CA ARG A 88 -13.36 -7.20 15.69
C ARG A 88 -13.09 -7.41 14.21
N TRP A 89 -11.85 -7.76 13.88
CA TRP A 89 -11.45 -7.89 12.49
C TRP A 89 -10.76 -9.22 12.22
N ARG A 90 -11.13 -9.85 11.11
CA ARG A 90 -10.50 -11.09 10.65
C ARG A 90 -9.25 -10.74 9.85
N VAL A 91 -8.10 -11.21 10.33
CA VAL A 91 -6.80 -10.98 9.70
C VAL A 91 -6.21 -12.33 9.34
N ASN A 92 -5.61 -12.44 8.15
CA ASN A 92 -4.81 -13.61 7.83
C ASN A 92 -3.40 -13.49 8.45
N LEU A 93 -2.95 -14.59 9.07
CA LEU A 93 -1.77 -14.62 9.93
C LEU A 93 -0.49 -14.23 9.16
N LEU A 94 -0.39 -14.61 7.89
CA LEU A 94 0.77 -14.30 7.06
C LEU A 94 0.86 -12.80 6.76
N TYR A 95 -0.27 -12.15 6.48
CA TYR A 95 -0.31 -10.69 6.34
C TYR A 95 0.03 -9.95 7.63
N GLN A 96 -0.17 -10.58 8.78
CA GLN A 96 0.15 -10.01 10.08
C GLN A 96 1.64 -10.16 10.43
N LEU A 97 2.18 -11.36 10.26
CA LEU A 97 3.54 -11.72 10.68
C LEU A 97 4.62 -11.34 9.67
N ALA A 98 4.32 -11.47 8.38
CA ALA A 98 5.28 -11.27 7.30
C ALA A 98 4.63 -10.54 6.10
N PRO A 99 4.09 -9.33 6.29
CA PRO A 99 3.42 -8.56 5.23
C PRO A 99 4.32 -8.32 4.00
N GLU A 100 5.63 -8.19 4.19
CA GLU A 100 6.63 -8.02 3.14
C GLU A 100 6.76 -9.23 2.22
N VAL A 101 6.60 -10.44 2.76
CA VAL A 101 6.61 -11.68 1.99
C VAL A 101 5.39 -11.70 1.08
N VAL A 102 4.23 -11.35 1.62
CA VAL A 102 3.00 -11.33 0.83
C VAL A 102 3.02 -10.23 -0.23
N ASP A 103 3.57 -9.05 0.08
CA ASP A 103 3.76 -7.98 -0.90
C ASP A 103 4.67 -8.43 -2.05
N THR A 104 5.77 -9.12 -1.72
CA THR A 104 6.71 -9.64 -2.72
C THR A 104 6.05 -10.69 -3.60
N ALA A 105 5.35 -11.66 -3.01
CA ALA A 105 4.65 -12.71 -3.75
C ALA A 105 3.57 -12.13 -4.68
N ARG A 106 2.79 -11.15 -4.20
CA ARG A 106 1.78 -10.46 -4.99
C ARG A 106 2.41 -9.69 -6.16
N SER A 107 3.47 -8.93 -5.88
CA SER A 107 4.19 -8.16 -6.90
C SER A 107 4.82 -9.07 -7.97
N PHE A 108 5.35 -10.23 -7.56
CA PHE A 108 5.87 -11.22 -8.49
C PHE A 108 4.77 -11.77 -9.40
N MET A 109 3.64 -12.19 -8.83
CA MET A 109 2.58 -12.80 -9.62
C MET A 109 1.88 -11.81 -10.56
N GLN A 110 1.75 -10.55 -10.18
CA GLN A 110 1.29 -9.48 -11.09
C GLN A 110 2.24 -9.31 -12.30
N LYS A 111 3.56 -9.42 -12.10
CA LYS A 111 4.53 -9.36 -13.20
C LYS A 111 4.44 -10.59 -14.10
N VAL A 112 4.28 -11.77 -13.51
CA VAL A 112 4.06 -13.01 -14.27
C VAL A 112 2.79 -12.90 -15.10
N GLU A 113 1.70 -12.43 -14.52
CA GLU A 113 0.42 -12.22 -15.20
C GLU A 113 0.55 -11.22 -16.34
N THR A 114 1.15 -10.05 -16.10
CA THR A 114 1.35 -9.02 -17.14
C THR A 114 2.11 -9.60 -18.33
N ARG A 115 3.22 -10.30 -18.07
CA ARG A 115 4.04 -10.91 -19.12
C ARG A 115 3.30 -12.03 -19.85
N PHE A 116 2.50 -12.81 -19.13
CA PHE A 116 1.69 -13.87 -19.73
C PHE A 116 0.62 -13.30 -20.67
N MET A 117 -0.07 -12.23 -20.26
CA MET A 117 -1.07 -11.51 -21.05
C MET A 117 -0.50 -10.88 -22.32
N GLU A 118 0.66 -10.22 -22.21
CA GLU A 118 1.39 -9.64 -23.34
C GLU A 118 1.77 -10.71 -24.38
N THR A 119 2.08 -11.92 -23.91
CA THR A 119 2.52 -13.02 -24.77
C THR A 119 1.36 -13.76 -25.44
N HIS A 120 0.19 -13.86 -24.79
CA HIS A 120 -0.87 -14.77 -25.24
C HIS A 120 -2.16 -14.13 -25.79
N ARG A 121 -2.33 -12.79 -25.80
CA ARG A 121 -3.56 -12.10 -26.27
C ARG A 121 -4.88 -12.70 -25.72
N TRP A 122 -4.82 -13.38 -24.58
CA TRP A 122 -5.97 -13.97 -23.92
C TRP A 122 -6.43 -13.03 -22.80
N SER A 123 -7.72 -12.78 -22.72
CA SER A 123 -8.34 -12.20 -21.53
C SER A 123 -8.45 -13.30 -20.48
N MET A 124 -7.68 -13.25 -19.39
CA MET A 124 -7.99 -14.15 -18.27
C MET A 124 -9.32 -13.73 -17.61
N PRO A 125 -10.14 -14.69 -17.17
CA PRO A 125 -11.30 -14.40 -16.37
C PRO A 125 -10.91 -13.67 -15.07
N ALA A 126 -11.68 -12.64 -14.71
CA ALA A 126 -11.57 -11.89 -13.45
C ALA A 126 -11.54 -12.78 -12.18
N GLN A 127 -11.95 -14.04 -12.30
CA GLN A 127 -11.99 -15.04 -11.24
C GLN A 127 -10.62 -15.54 -10.75
N MET A 128 -9.50 -15.30 -11.46
CA MET A 128 -8.18 -15.67 -10.93
C MET A 128 -7.66 -14.69 -9.86
N ALA A 129 -8.09 -13.43 -9.85
CA ALA A 129 -7.79 -12.50 -8.76
C ALA A 129 -8.49 -12.90 -7.44
N GLU A 130 -9.67 -13.51 -7.54
CA GLU A 130 -10.42 -14.05 -6.38
C GLU A 130 -9.86 -15.39 -5.88
N ARG A 131 -9.14 -16.15 -6.72
CA ARG A 131 -8.48 -17.41 -6.33
C ARG A 131 -7.31 -17.25 -5.38
N TRP A 132 -6.87 -16.02 -5.13
CA TRP A 132 -5.99 -15.70 -4.01
C TRP A 132 -6.77 -15.66 -2.70
N SER A 133 -7.46 -16.77 -2.42
CA SER A 133 -7.92 -17.11 -1.08
C SER A 133 -6.76 -16.95 -0.09
N PRO A 134 -7.02 -16.53 1.16
CA PRO A 134 -5.98 -16.14 2.08
C PRO A 134 -4.98 -17.28 2.25
N LEU A 135 -3.74 -17.06 1.81
CA LEU A 135 -2.63 -17.99 2.02
C LEU A 135 -2.42 -18.16 3.53
N GLY A 136 -3.03 -19.19 4.11
CA GLY A 136 -2.88 -19.54 5.52
C GLY A 136 -4.04 -19.16 6.44
N PRO A 137 -3.94 -19.55 7.72
CA PRO A 137 -5.02 -19.43 8.69
C PRO A 137 -5.40 -17.96 8.92
N SER A 138 -6.69 -17.73 9.20
CA SER A 138 -7.20 -16.43 9.64
C SER A 138 -7.50 -16.46 11.13
N VAL A 139 -7.20 -15.37 11.82
CA VAL A 139 -7.51 -15.17 13.23
C VAL A 139 -8.41 -13.93 13.34
N VAL A 140 -9.41 -14.00 14.21
CA VAL A 140 -10.25 -12.85 14.54
C VAL A 140 -9.62 -12.14 15.74
N HIS A 141 -9.19 -10.90 15.54
CA HIS A 141 -8.63 -10.07 16.59
C HIS A 141 -9.71 -9.23 17.26
N ALA A 142 -9.54 -9.01 18.57
CA ALA A 142 -10.26 -7.96 19.26
C ALA A 142 -9.84 -6.58 18.72
N PRO A 143 -10.68 -5.54 18.86
CA PRO A 143 -10.26 -4.18 18.55
C PRO A 143 -8.98 -3.83 19.31
N LEU A 144 -8.04 -3.19 18.63
CA LEU A 144 -6.85 -2.63 19.27
C LEU A 144 -7.27 -1.49 20.19
N SER A 145 -6.65 -1.40 21.38
CA SER A 145 -6.75 -0.18 22.16
C SER A 145 -6.13 0.98 21.39
N LEU A 146 -6.64 2.18 21.60
CA LEU A 146 -6.12 3.40 20.94
C LEU A 146 -4.62 3.56 21.20
N ASP A 147 -4.18 3.43 22.46
CA ASP A 147 -2.76 3.51 22.83
C ASP A 147 -1.87 2.48 22.12
N HIS A 148 -2.41 1.28 21.84
CA HIS A 148 -1.65 0.28 21.09
C HIS A 148 -1.59 0.62 19.61
N TYR A 149 -2.70 1.11 19.05
CA TYR A 149 -2.74 1.53 17.67
C TYR A 149 -1.80 2.72 17.41
N GLU A 150 -1.83 3.74 18.27
CA GLU A 150 -0.95 4.90 18.21
C GLU A 150 0.53 4.51 18.26
N ARG A 151 0.92 3.64 19.21
CA ARG A 151 2.31 3.13 19.28
C ARG A 151 2.76 2.46 17.99
N LEU A 152 1.90 1.65 17.37
CA LEU A 152 2.23 0.98 16.09
C LEU A 152 2.41 1.98 14.95
N VAL A 153 1.60 3.05 14.92
CA VAL A 153 1.71 4.14 13.95
C VAL A 153 2.99 4.95 14.18
N GLU A 154 3.29 5.31 15.43
CA GLU A 154 4.50 6.02 15.82
C GLU A 154 5.76 5.24 15.44
N GLU A 155 5.78 3.93 15.69
CA GLU A 155 6.88 3.07 15.25
C GLU A 155 7.09 3.12 13.73
N GLY A 156 6.00 3.11 12.95
CA GLY A 156 6.04 3.27 11.50
C GLY A 156 6.61 4.62 11.07
N VAL A 157 6.17 5.71 11.70
CA VAL A 157 6.68 7.07 11.46
C VAL A 157 8.18 7.15 11.78
N GLN A 158 8.61 6.54 12.89
CA GLN A 158 10.01 6.50 13.31
C GLN A 158 10.89 5.81 12.26
N VAL A 159 10.42 4.71 11.66
CA VAL A 159 11.11 4.02 10.57
C VAL A 159 11.32 4.95 9.38
N CYS A 160 10.29 5.68 8.95
CA CYS A 160 10.43 6.64 7.85
C CYS A 160 11.42 7.77 8.18
N ARG A 161 11.34 8.35 9.39
CA ARG A 161 12.26 9.40 9.86
C ARG A 161 13.71 8.94 9.86
N SER A 162 13.97 7.71 10.33
CA SER A 162 15.32 7.14 10.36
C SER A 162 15.96 6.94 8.98
N THR A 163 15.14 6.89 7.92
CA THR A 163 15.63 6.70 6.54
C THR A 163 16.04 8.03 5.87
N GLY A 164 15.79 9.18 6.51
CA GLY A 164 16.30 10.51 6.15
C GLY A 164 15.76 11.14 4.85
N SER A 165 15.40 10.32 3.84
CA SER A 165 14.99 10.78 2.50
C SER A 165 13.48 10.74 2.25
N CYS A 166 12.70 10.33 3.25
CA CYS A 166 11.28 10.04 3.08
C CYS A 166 10.41 10.91 4.00
N ARG A 167 9.42 11.62 3.42
CA ARG A 167 8.40 12.33 4.19
C ARG A 167 7.17 11.45 4.40
N VAL A 168 6.55 11.55 5.57
CA VAL A 168 5.32 10.81 5.91
C VAL A 168 4.13 11.75 5.92
N VAL A 169 3.04 11.33 5.29
CA VAL A 169 1.72 11.94 5.37
C VAL A 169 0.77 10.90 5.97
N LEU A 170 0.20 11.23 7.12
CA LEU A 170 -0.83 10.41 7.74
C LEU A 170 -2.20 10.89 7.27
N MET A 171 -3.00 9.99 6.73
CA MET A 171 -4.40 10.24 6.42
C MET A 171 -5.24 9.53 7.46
N GLY A 172 -6.02 10.33 8.19
CA GLY A 172 -6.97 9.82 9.17
C GLY A 172 -8.10 9.03 8.51
N PRO A 173 -8.88 8.30 9.31
CA PRO A 173 -10.11 7.67 8.84
C PRO A 173 -11.06 8.75 8.29
N GLY A 174 -11.61 8.51 7.11
CA GLY A 174 -12.82 9.18 6.65
C GLY A 174 -14.06 8.57 7.31
#